data_AF-A0AAD3X642-F1
#
_entry.id   AF-A0AAD3X642-F1
#
_cell.length_a   1.000
_cell.length_b   1.000
_cell.length_c   1.000
_cell.angle_alpha   90.00
_cell.angle_beta   90.00
_cell.angle_gamma   90.00
#
_symmetry.space_group_name_H-M   'P 1'
#
loop_
_entity.id
_entity.type
_entity.pdbx_description
1 polymer ?
#
loop_
_entity_poly.entity_id
_entity_poly.type
_entity_poly.pdbx_seq_one_letter_code
_entity_poly.pdbx_strand_id
1 'polypeptide(L)'
;MTIAVLLAAMVAPPMASASTDVADLHPDIAQALEEIPGGVAVDATHAYWAEWDMDLRVLGSAGLAARSVGSCATGKICAYTSASLVNMYVSWGACSTSLPVPNSSQYAMRSLANARSTGYAQARNGTTVLATANAGGWTNVAGTPNSIRCVL
;
A
#
# COMPACT_ATOMS: atom_id res chain seq x y z
N MET A 1 60.40 11.09 -33.85
CA MET A 1 58.92 11.08 -33.90
C MET A 1 58.43 9.86 -33.14
N THR A 2 58.09 10.03 -31.86
CA THR A 2 57.27 9.06 -31.11
C THR A 2 56.78 9.75 -29.82
N ILE A 3 55.50 10.11 -29.80
CA ILE A 3 54.78 10.65 -28.64
C ILE A 3 54.14 9.45 -27.95
N ALA A 4 54.47 9.21 -26.68
CA ALA A 4 53.80 8.22 -25.85
C ALA A 4 52.72 8.92 -25.02
N VAL A 5 51.45 8.74 -25.39
CA VAL A 5 50.29 9.22 -24.65
C VAL A 5 49.97 8.23 -23.55
N LEU A 6 50.13 8.63 -22.28
CA LEU A 6 49.69 7.89 -21.11
C LEU A 6 48.19 8.13 -20.90
N LEU A 7 47.39 7.08 -21.09
CA LEU A 7 45.94 7.09 -20.89
C LEU A 7 45.64 6.69 -19.43
N ALA A 8 45.21 7.64 -18.60
CA ALA A 8 44.79 7.38 -17.22
C ALA A 8 43.36 6.81 -17.21
N ALA A 9 43.22 5.53 -16.87
CA ALA A 9 41.92 4.88 -16.68
C ALA A 9 41.36 5.24 -15.31
N MET A 10 40.35 6.10 -15.29
CA MET A 10 39.53 6.41 -14.11
C MET A 10 38.53 5.27 -13.89
N VAL A 11 38.78 4.47 -12.86
CA VAL A 11 37.89 3.37 -12.44
C VAL A 11 36.75 3.98 -11.61
N ALA A 12 35.57 4.16 -12.21
CA ALA A 12 34.36 4.41 -11.46
C ALA A 12 33.87 3.07 -10.85
N PRO A 13 33.52 3.01 -9.56
CA PRO A 13 32.89 1.82 -9.00
C PRO A 13 31.50 1.63 -9.65
N PRO A 14 31.09 0.39 -9.98
CA PRO A 14 29.73 0.13 -10.44
C PRO A 14 28.79 0.40 -9.26
N MET A 15 27.90 1.38 -9.42
CA MET A 15 26.71 1.47 -8.57
C MET A 15 25.83 0.29 -8.99
N ALA A 16 25.83 -0.77 -8.19
CA ALA A 16 24.87 -1.85 -8.32
C ALA A 16 23.49 -1.28 -7.98
N SER A 17 22.69 -0.96 -9.00
CA SER A 17 21.25 -0.86 -8.84
C SER A 17 20.77 -2.24 -8.45
N ALA A 18 20.37 -2.42 -7.18
CA ALA A 18 19.59 -3.57 -6.79
C ALA A 18 18.23 -3.46 -7.47
N SER A 19 18.16 -3.91 -8.72
CA SER A 19 16.89 -4.27 -9.34
C SER A 19 16.36 -5.41 -8.47
N THR A 20 15.37 -5.15 -7.62
CA THR A 20 14.63 -6.24 -6.99
C THR A 20 13.94 -6.98 -8.13
N ASP A 21 14.51 -8.12 -8.53
CA ASP A 21 13.89 -8.99 -9.51
C ASP A 21 12.49 -9.37 -8.99
N VAL A 22 11.50 -9.39 -9.89
CA VAL A 22 10.10 -9.71 -9.52
C VAL A 22 10.02 -11.08 -8.83
N ALA A 23 10.97 -11.98 -9.11
CA ALA A 23 11.10 -13.28 -8.46
C ALA A 23 11.41 -13.21 -6.95
N ASP A 24 11.98 -12.11 -6.46
CA ASP A 24 12.30 -11.88 -5.05
C ASP A 24 11.19 -11.11 -4.30
N LEU A 25 10.14 -10.68 -5.00
CA LEU A 25 9.00 -10.02 -4.37
C LEU A 25 8.15 -11.04 -3.61
N HIS A 26 7.58 -10.59 -2.50
CA HIS A 26 6.52 -11.34 -1.83
C HIS A 26 5.37 -11.55 -2.83
N PRO A 27 4.77 -12.75 -2.90
CA PRO A 27 3.75 -13.08 -3.90
C PRO A 27 2.58 -12.09 -3.93
N ASP A 28 2.13 -11.58 -2.79
CA ASP A 28 1.04 -10.58 -2.76
C ASP A 28 1.45 -9.19 -3.26
N ILE A 29 2.73 -8.83 -3.12
CA ILE A 29 3.24 -7.59 -3.71
C ILE A 29 3.27 -7.73 -5.23
N ALA A 30 3.81 -8.84 -5.73
CA ALA A 30 3.81 -9.14 -7.16
C ALA A 30 2.38 -9.14 -7.73
N GLN A 31 1.46 -9.87 -7.08
CA GLN A 31 0.07 -9.94 -7.50
C GLN A 31 -0.61 -8.57 -7.45
N ALA A 32 -0.41 -7.77 -6.41
CA ALA A 32 -1.01 -6.44 -6.33
C ALA A 32 -0.52 -5.51 -7.44
N LEU A 33 0.76 -5.61 -7.83
CA LEU A 33 1.33 -4.86 -8.95
C LEU A 33 0.77 -5.31 -10.31
N GLU A 34 0.39 -6.58 -10.44
CA GLU A 34 -0.33 -7.10 -11.61
C GLU A 34 -1.81 -6.66 -11.62
N GLU A 35 -2.49 -6.70 -10.47
CA GLU A 35 -3.90 -6.32 -10.32
C GLU A 35 -4.13 -4.81 -10.50
N ILE A 36 -3.17 -4.00 -10.02
CA ILE A 36 -3.27 -2.54 -10.01
C ILE A 36 -2.04 -1.98 -10.76
N PRO A 37 -2.15 -1.71 -12.06
CA PRO A 37 -1.02 -1.20 -12.84
C PRO A 37 -0.58 0.19 -12.36
N GLY A 38 0.70 0.52 -12.57
CA GLY A 38 1.28 1.82 -12.23
C GLY A 38 1.87 1.91 -10.82
N GLY A 39 1.86 0.82 -10.06
CA GLY A 39 2.59 0.71 -8.81
C GLY A 39 4.07 0.42 -9.02
N VAL A 40 4.85 0.69 -7.98
CA VAL A 40 6.27 0.33 -7.93
C VAL A 40 6.56 -0.48 -6.67
N ALA A 41 7.31 -1.57 -6.81
CA ALA A 41 7.90 -2.24 -5.65
C ALA A 41 8.97 -1.32 -5.05
N VAL A 42 8.86 -1.06 -3.76
CA VAL A 42 9.84 -0.30 -2.97
C VAL A 42 10.87 -1.25 -2.37
N ASP A 43 10.40 -2.39 -1.87
CA ASP A 43 11.20 -3.53 -1.43
C ASP A 43 10.41 -4.84 -1.61
N ALA A 44 10.97 -5.97 -1.17
CA ALA A 44 10.35 -7.30 -1.30
C ALA A 44 8.94 -7.40 -0.67
N THR A 45 8.61 -6.56 0.30
CA THR A 45 7.36 -6.60 1.08
C THR A 45 6.55 -5.30 1.01
N HIS A 46 6.97 -4.33 0.21
CA HIS A 46 6.36 -3.00 0.13
C HIS A 46 6.20 -2.55 -1.32
N ALA A 47 4.99 -2.13 -1.69
CA ALA A 47 4.72 -1.43 -2.93
C ALA A 47 3.99 -0.12 -2.70
N TYR A 48 4.17 0.80 -3.64
CA TYR A 48 3.61 2.15 -3.59
C TYR A 48 2.98 2.56 -4.93
N TRP A 49 1.82 3.23 -4.85
CA TRP A 49 1.15 3.84 -6.00
C TRP A 49 0.95 5.32 -5.73
N ALA A 50 1.63 6.14 -6.53
CA ALA A 50 1.64 7.59 -6.36
C ALA A 50 0.27 8.24 -6.60
N GLU A 51 -0.53 7.70 -7.53
CA GLU A 51 -1.84 8.26 -7.89
C GLU A 51 -2.77 8.41 -6.68
N TRP A 52 -2.76 7.43 -5.77
CA TRP A 52 -3.65 7.39 -4.62
C TRP A 52 -2.95 7.65 -3.28
N ASP A 53 -1.66 7.96 -3.31
CA ASP A 53 -0.79 7.95 -2.13
C ASP A 53 -1.04 6.66 -1.33
N MET A 54 -1.04 5.54 -2.08
CA MET A 54 -1.37 4.21 -1.60
C MET A 54 -0.12 3.42 -1.30
N ASP A 55 -0.09 2.86 -0.11
CA ASP A 55 1.04 2.13 0.42
C ASP A 55 0.56 0.75 0.87
N LEU A 56 1.10 -0.30 0.23
CA LEU A 56 0.81 -1.71 0.51
C LEU A 56 2.04 -2.35 1.15
N ARG A 57 1.86 -2.93 2.34
CA ARG A 57 2.90 -3.67 3.04
C ARG A 57 2.42 -5.06 3.42
N VAL A 58 3.21 -6.06 3.08
CA VAL A 58 3.08 -7.40 3.66
C VAL A 58 3.58 -7.36 5.09
N LEU A 59 2.82 -7.98 5.98
CA LEU A 59 3.08 -7.93 7.41
C LEU A 59 4.25 -8.83 7.78
N GLY A 60 5.23 -8.23 8.45
CA GLY A 60 6.44 -8.86 8.96
C GLY A 60 7.35 -7.88 9.72
N SER A 61 7.28 -6.57 9.41
CA SER A 61 8.25 -5.59 9.95
C SER A 61 7.70 -4.17 10.22
N ALA A 62 6.41 -3.89 10.00
CA ALA A 62 5.86 -2.55 10.23
C ALA A 62 5.34 -2.42 11.68
N GLY A 63 6.14 -1.77 12.53
CA GLY A 63 5.84 -1.55 13.95
C GLY A 63 4.45 -0.95 14.20
N LEU A 64 3.76 -1.51 15.19
CA LEU A 64 2.47 -1.06 15.71
C LEU A 64 2.63 0.23 16.52
N ALA A 65 2.91 1.36 15.87
CA ALA A 65 2.81 2.66 16.52
C ALA A 65 1.33 3.07 16.65
N ALA A 66 0.92 3.52 17.84
CA ALA A 66 -0.39 4.09 18.05
C ALA A 66 -0.57 5.35 17.18
N ARG A 67 -1.66 5.38 16.40
CA ARG A 67 -2.05 6.47 15.51
C ARG A 67 -3.54 6.79 15.74
N SER A 68 -4.11 7.78 15.04
CA SER A 68 -5.47 8.30 15.34
C SER A 68 -6.57 7.25 15.40
N VAL A 69 -6.44 6.13 14.67
CA VAL A 69 -7.34 4.98 14.76
C VAL A 69 -6.54 3.68 14.67
N GLY A 70 -6.25 3.04 15.80
CA GLY A 70 -5.39 1.86 15.86
C GLY A 70 -3.97 2.17 15.38
N SER A 71 -3.50 1.47 14.34
CA SER A 71 -2.23 1.74 13.66
C SER A 71 -2.39 2.55 12.35
N CYS A 72 -3.59 3.07 12.06
CA CYS A 72 -3.84 3.89 10.87
C CYS A 72 -3.38 5.34 11.08
N ALA A 73 -2.47 5.82 10.22
CA ALA A 73 -1.90 7.17 10.34
C ALA A 73 -2.97 8.25 10.22
N THR A 74 -2.83 9.33 10.99
CA THR A 74 -3.67 10.53 10.88
C THR A 74 -3.76 10.98 9.42
N GLY A 75 -4.97 11.26 8.96
CA GLY A 75 -5.23 11.69 7.59
C GLY A 75 -5.31 10.57 6.54
N LYS A 76 -5.10 9.31 6.93
CA LYS A 76 -5.18 8.15 6.04
C LYS A 76 -6.50 7.39 6.19
N ILE A 77 -6.86 6.67 5.15
CA ILE A 77 -7.76 5.51 5.22
C ILE A 77 -6.88 4.27 5.29
N CYS A 78 -7.20 3.29 6.13
CA CYS A 78 -6.42 2.06 6.23
C CYS A 78 -7.30 0.83 6.25
N ALA A 79 -6.79 -0.24 5.66
CA ALA A 79 -7.41 -1.55 5.63
C ALA A 79 -6.50 -2.61 6.22
N TYR A 80 -7.15 -3.62 6.79
CA TYR A 80 -6.56 -4.62 7.66
C TYR A 80 -6.99 -6.00 7.20
N THR A 81 -6.10 -6.98 7.21
CA THR A 81 -6.43 -8.37 6.81
C THR A 81 -7.18 -9.12 7.91
N SER A 82 -7.22 -8.57 9.12
CA SER A 82 -7.96 -9.12 10.25
C SER A 82 -9.03 -8.16 10.74
N ALA A 83 -10.00 -8.70 11.49
CA ALA A 83 -10.98 -7.87 12.18
C ALA A 83 -10.30 -7.00 13.25
N SER A 84 -10.97 -5.94 13.67
CA SER A 84 -10.58 -5.13 14.82
C SER A 84 -9.21 -4.44 14.72
N LEU A 85 -8.87 -3.94 13.53
CA LEU A 85 -7.65 -3.15 13.29
C LEU A 85 -6.34 -3.91 13.53
N VAL A 86 -6.38 -5.23 13.47
CA VAL A 86 -5.18 -6.06 13.57
C VAL A 86 -4.66 -6.30 12.17
N ASN A 87 -3.34 -6.35 11.99
CA ASN A 87 -2.71 -6.70 10.72
C ASN A 87 -3.05 -5.67 9.60
N MET A 88 -2.66 -4.41 9.80
CA MET A 88 -2.80 -3.36 8.77
C MET A 88 -1.89 -3.67 7.59
N TYR A 89 -2.43 -3.70 6.38
CA TYR A 89 -1.63 -4.07 5.21
C TYR A 89 -1.67 -3.01 4.10
N VAL A 90 -2.70 -2.17 4.06
CA VAL A 90 -2.79 -1.12 3.03
C VAL A 90 -3.34 0.18 3.59
N SER A 91 -2.85 1.30 3.08
CA SER A 91 -3.33 2.64 3.44
C SER A 91 -3.36 3.58 2.24
N TRP A 92 -4.27 4.55 2.28
CA TRP A 92 -4.46 5.58 1.24
C TRP A 92 -4.44 6.97 1.86
N GLY A 93 -3.64 7.88 1.30
CA GLY A 93 -3.68 9.30 1.66
C GLY A 93 -4.50 10.16 0.71
N ALA A 94 -4.78 9.69 -0.50
CA ALA A 94 -5.82 10.29 -1.34
C ALA A 94 -7.22 9.93 -0.82
N CYS A 95 -8.19 10.79 -1.14
CA CYS A 95 -9.61 10.51 -0.94
C CYS A 95 -10.28 10.56 -2.31
N SER A 96 -10.80 9.43 -2.76
CA SER A 96 -11.52 9.29 -4.03
C SER A 96 -12.72 8.37 -3.86
N THR A 97 -13.65 8.39 -4.82
CA THR A 97 -14.83 7.52 -4.81
C THR A 97 -14.54 6.08 -5.21
N SER A 98 -13.37 5.81 -5.80
CA SER A 98 -12.96 4.49 -6.28
C SER A 98 -11.46 4.26 -6.04
N LEU A 99 -11.06 4.18 -4.78
CA LEU A 99 -9.70 3.76 -4.44
C LEU A 99 -9.58 2.24 -4.64
N PRO A 100 -8.52 1.77 -5.30
CA PRO A 100 -8.35 0.34 -5.57
C PRO A 100 -8.00 -0.43 -4.30
N VAL A 101 -8.40 -1.69 -4.23
CA VAL A 101 -8.14 -2.59 -3.10
C VAL A 101 -7.54 -3.89 -3.64
N PRO A 102 -6.32 -4.26 -3.21
CA PRO A 102 -5.77 -5.58 -3.50
C PRO A 102 -6.66 -6.65 -2.87
N ASN A 103 -7.07 -7.65 -3.65
CA ASN A 103 -8.06 -8.64 -3.22
C ASN A 103 -7.55 -10.09 -3.20
N SER A 104 -6.22 -10.27 -3.22
CA SER A 104 -5.56 -11.57 -3.02
C SER A 104 -6.21 -12.35 -1.88
N SER A 105 -6.58 -13.61 -2.14
CA SER A 105 -7.34 -14.45 -1.20
C SER A 105 -6.71 -14.59 0.19
N GLN A 106 -5.39 -14.41 0.31
CA GLN A 106 -4.65 -14.47 1.58
C GLN A 106 -4.66 -13.13 2.36
N TYR A 107 -4.89 -12.00 1.69
CA TYR A 107 -4.85 -10.65 2.27
C TYR A 107 -6.17 -9.89 2.06
N ALA A 108 -7.28 -10.63 2.07
CA ALA A 108 -8.59 -10.02 1.98
C ALA A 108 -8.84 -9.07 3.14
N MET A 109 -9.28 -7.85 2.84
CA MET A 109 -9.67 -6.84 3.82
C MET A 109 -10.79 -7.33 4.75
N ARG A 110 -10.59 -7.20 6.06
CA ARG A 110 -11.56 -7.59 7.10
C ARG A 110 -11.92 -6.48 8.06
N SER A 111 -11.13 -5.41 8.16
CA SER A 111 -11.55 -4.17 8.83
C SER A 111 -11.01 -2.94 8.13
N LEU A 112 -11.69 -1.81 8.37
CA LEU A 112 -11.46 -0.51 7.73
C LEU A 112 -11.41 0.58 8.81
N ALA A 113 -10.42 1.47 8.72
CA ALA A 113 -10.29 2.66 9.56
C ALA A 113 -10.30 3.93 8.72
N ASN A 114 -10.97 4.97 9.21
CA ASN A 114 -10.88 6.33 8.71
C ASN A 114 -10.21 7.22 9.77
N ALA A 115 -8.91 7.42 9.63
CA ALA A 115 -8.12 8.26 10.54
C ALA A 115 -8.08 9.74 10.13
N ARG A 116 -9.01 10.18 9.27
CA ARG A 116 -9.22 11.59 8.91
C ARG A 116 -10.12 12.28 9.95
N SER A 117 -10.10 13.61 9.92
CA SER A 117 -10.88 14.47 10.81
C SER A 117 -12.33 14.70 10.36
N THR A 118 -12.65 14.44 9.08
CA THR A 118 -14.01 14.60 8.52
C THR A 118 -14.38 13.45 7.59
N GLY A 119 -15.66 13.41 7.22
CA GLY A 119 -16.14 12.50 6.20
C GLY A 119 -16.29 11.04 6.64
N TYR A 120 -16.35 10.14 5.67
CA TYR A 120 -16.47 8.71 5.86
C TYR A 120 -15.77 7.92 4.76
N ALA A 121 -15.36 6.69 5.09
CA ALA A 121 -14.85 5.71 4.14
C ALA A 121 -15.77 4.49 4.09
N GLN A 122 -16.00 3.97 2.90
CA GLN A 122 -16.83 2.79 2.67
C GLN A 122 -16.05 1.70 1.99
N ALA A 123 -16.12 0.50 2.56
CA ALA A 123 -15.74 -0.73 1.89
C ALA A 123 -16.86 -1.14 0.94
N ARG A 124 -16.58 -1.34 -0.35
CA ARG A 124 -17.61 -1.66 -1.34
C ARG A 124 -17.24 -2.86 -2.18
N ASN A 125 -18.25 -3.59 -2.61
CA ASN A 125 -18.17 -4.56 -3.69
C ASN A 125 -19.14 -4.10 -4.79
N GLY A 126 -18.59 -3.41 -5.80
CA GLY A 126 -19.38 -2.68 -6.78
C GLY A 126 -20.25 -1.60 -6.11
N THR A 127 -21.56 -1.67 -6.28
CA THR A 127 -22.50 -0.73 -5.67
C THR A 127 -22.86 -1.07 -4.23
N THR A 128 -22.55 -2.28 -3.75
CA THR A 128 -22.89 -2.73 -2.39
C THR A 128 -21.91 -2.15 -1.37
N VAL A 129 -22.43 -1.56 -0.30
CA VAL A 129 -21.62 -1.12 0.85
C VAL A 129 -21.53 -2.27 1.84
N LEU A 130 -20.31 -2.74 2.09
CA LEU A 130 -20.02 -3.81 3.04
C LEU A 130 -19.71 -3.28 4.44
N ALA A 131 -19.23 -2.04 4.53
CA ALA A 131 -18.87 -1.37 5.77
C ALA A 131 -18.77 0.14 5.55
N THR A 132 -19.05 0.94 6.60
CA THR A 132 -18.78 2.38 6.62
C THR A 132 -18.04 2.74 7.91
N ALA A 133 -16.90 3.42 7.79
CA ALA A 133 -16.14 4.01 8.89
C ALA A 133 -16.24 5.54 8.82
N ASN A 134 -16.86 6.14 9.83
CA ASN A 134 -16.89 7.61 9.99
C ASN A 134 -15.50 8.13 10.39
N ALA A 135 -15.28 9.44 10.22
CA ALA A 135 -14.08 10.13 10.67
C ALA A 135 -13.69 9.77 12.12
N GLY A 136 -12.41 9.52 12.35
CA GLY A 136 -11.89 9.08 13.64
C GLY A 136 -12.36 7.69 14.10
N GLY A 137 -12.99 6.91 13.22
CA GLY A 137 -13.62 5.63 13.54
C GLY A 137 -13.15 4.46 12.68
N TRP A 138 -13.66 3.29 13.01
CA TRP A 138 -13.40 2.04 12.30
C TRP A 138 -14.60 1.09 12.30
N THR A 139 -14.54 0.08 11.43
CA THR A 139 -15.55 -1.00 11.37
C THR A 139 -14.98 -2.30 10.80
N ASN A 140 -15.63 -3.42 11.09
CA ASN A 140 -15.37 -4.70 10.42
C ASN A 140 -16.13 -4.77 9.10
N VAL A 141 -15.56 -5.48 8.13
CA VAL A 141 -16.07 -5.56 6.75
C VAL A 141 -16.76 -6.91 6.56
N ALA A 142 -18.05 -6.88 6.24
CA ALA A 142 -18.87 -8.08 6.07
C ALA A 142 -18.79 -8.65 4.64
N GLY A 143 -17.58 -9.02 4.19
CA GLY A 143 -17.37 -9.62 2.87
C GLY A 143 -16.04 -9.21 2.23
N THR A 144 -15.89 -9.49 0.93
CA THR A 144 -14.71 -9.10 0.14
C THR A 144 -14.99 -7.83 -0.66
N PRO A 145 -14.40 -6.69 -0.28
CA PRO A 145 -14.49 -5.45 -1.05
C PRO A 145 -13.59 -5.51 -2.29
N ASN A 146 -13.96 -4.72 -3.31
CA ASN A 146 -13.12 -4.46 -4.48
C ASN A 146 -12.77 -2.98 -4.65
N SER A 147 -13.33 -2.10 -3.81
CA SER A 147 -13.04 -0.67 -3.84
C SER A 147 -13.31 -0.01 -2.48
N ILE A 148 -12.61 1.09 -2.24
CA ILE A 148 -12.94 2.04 -1.17
C ILE A 148 -13.51 3.31 -1.75
N ARG A 149 -14.63 3.78 -1.19
CA ARG A 149 -15.16 5.13 -1.43
C ARG A 149 -14.88 6.00 -0.23
N CYS A 150 -14.13 7.07 -0.43
CA CYS A 150 -13.87 8.12 0.55
C CYS A 150 -14.65 9.39 0.18
N VAL A 151 -15.28 10.02 1.16
CA VAL A 151 -15.99 11.30 1.04
C VAL A 151 -15.59 12.16 2.24
N LEU A 152 -15.22 13.43 2.02
CA LEU A 152 -14.74 14.35 3.05
C LEU A 152 -15.85 15.22 3.66
#